data_AF-A0A1C5S7U6-F1
#
_entry.id   AF-A0A1C5S7U6-F1
#
_cell.length_a   1.000
_cell.length_b   1.000
_cell.length_c   1.000
_cell.angle_alpha   90.00
_cell.angle_beta   90.00
_cell.angle_gamma   90.00
#
_symmetry.space_group_name_H-M   'P 1'
#
loop_
_entity.id
_entity.type
_entity.pdbx_description
1 polymer ?
#
loop_
_entity_poly.entity_id
_entity_poly.type
_entity_poly.pdbx_seq_one_letter_code
_entity_poly.pdbx_strand_id
1 'polypeptide(L)' 'MKKEFLEKVKHEGIVDTRKYRYVYSNGEIKRLPIEYLDTTAALSEWEVVLSFVK' A
#
# COMPACT_ATOMS: atom_id res chain seq x y z
N MET A 1 0.63 12.35 -1.83
CA MET A 1 1.54 11.28 -2.31
C MET A 1 2.14 11.75 -3.64
N LYS A 2 3.46 11.71 -3.84
CA LYS A 2 4.09 12.22 -5.08
C LYS A 2 3.81 11.27 -6.25
N LYS A 3 3.71 11.79 -7.48
CA LYS A 3 3.46 11.00 -8.70
C LYS A 3 4.54 9.92 -8.91
N GLU A 4 5.81 10.26 -8.73
CA GLU A 4 6.93 9.32 -8.84
C GLU A 4 6.80 8.14 -7.85
N PHE A 5 6.35 8.42 -6.62
CA PHE A 5 6.13 7.38 -5.63
C PHE A 5 4.95 6.47 -6.00
N LEU A 6 3.87 7.03 -6.55
CA LEU A 6 2.74 6.26 -7.07
C LEU A 6 3.17 5.32 -8.21
N GLU A 7 3.95 5.84 -9.15
CA GLU A 7 4.50 5.06 -10.26
C GLU A 7 5.42 3.95 -9.75
N LYS A 8 6.26 4.23 -8.75
CA LYS A 8 7.08 3.23 -8.06
C LYS A 8 6.22 2.12 -7.44
N VAL A 9 5.19 2.46 -6.67
CA VAL A 9 4.30 1.47 -6.02
C VAL A 9 3.57 0.62 -7.06
N LYS A 10 3.11 1.23 -8.16
CA LYS A 10 2.47 0.49 -9.25
C LYS A 10 3.43 -0.47 -9.98
N HIS A 11 4.67 -0.06 -10.16
CA HIS A 11 5.68 -0.83 -10.89
C HIS A 11 6.28 -1.96 -10.03
N GLU A 12 6.64 -1.67 -8.78
CA GLU A 12 7.25 -2.64 -7.86
C GLU A 12 6.20 -3.54 -7.18
N GLY A 13 4.93 -3.13 -7.18
CA GLY A 13 3.81 -3.84 -6.57
C GLY A 13 3.76 -3.70 -5.04
N ILE A 14 4.91 -3.74 -4.37
CA ILE A 14 5.05 -3.56 -2.93
C ILE A 14 6.22 -2.61 -2.64
N VAL A 15 5.98 -1.58 -1.83
CA VAL A 15 7.03 -0.61 -1.43
C VAL A 15 6.91 -0.30 0.04
N ASP A 16 8.01 -0.49 0.76
CA ASP A 16 8.11 -0.11 2.17
C ASP A 16 8.67 1.30 2.34
N THR A 17 8.10 1.99 3.32
CA THR A 17 8.61 3.26 3.84
C THR A 17 9.07 3.05 5.28
N ARG A 18 9.42 4.11 6.02
CA ARG A 18 9.73 3.95 7.45
C ARG A 18 8.51 3.61 8.32
N LYS A 19 7.30 3.90 7.85
CA LYS A 19 6.07 3.78 8.65
C LYS A 19 5.04 2.81 8.07
N TYR A 20 5.01 2.65 6.76
CA TYR A 20 3.98 1.89 6.06
C TYR A 20 4.57 1.00 4.98
N ARG A 21 3.93 -0.16 4.77
CA ARG A 21 4.00 -0.92 3.52
C ARG A 21 2.88 -0.46 2.61
N TYR A 22 3.22 -0.13 1.38
CA TYR A 22 2.26 0.15 0.30
C TYR A 22 2.17 -1.03 -0.63
N VAL A 23 0.96 -1.38 -1.06
CA VAL A 23 0.69 -2.47 -2.00
C VAL A 23 -0.22 -1.96 -3.10
N TYR A 24 0.12 -2.26 -4.35
CA TYR A 24 -0.80 -2.10 -5.48
C TYR A 24 -1.49 -3.44 -5.76
N SER A 25 -2.81 -3.48 -5.63
CA SER A 25 -3.62 -4.67 -5.88
C SER A 25 -5.00 -4.29 -6.38
N ASN A 26 -5.50 -5.01 -7.40
CA ASN A 26 -6.84 -4.82 -7.98
C ASN A 26 -7.16 -3.37 -8.39
N GLY A 27 -6.18 -2.64 -8.92
CA GLY A 27 -6.40 -1.23 -9.30
C GLY A 27 -6.46 -0.27 -8.11
N GLU A 28 -6.09 -0.71 -6.91
CA GLU A 28 -6.05 0.10 -5.70
C GLU A 28 -4.64 0.13 -5.11
N ILE A 29 -4.25 1.27 -4.54
CA ILE A 29 -3.08 1.35 -3.66
C ILE A 29 -3.58 1.33 -2.23
N LYS A 30 -3.10 0.34 -1.48
CA LYS A 30 -3.39 0.15 -0.06
C LYS A 30 -2.14 0.39 0.76
N ARG A 31 -2.30 0.79 2.02
CA ARG A 31 -1.20 0.87 2.98
C ARG A 31 -1.53 0.14 4.27
N LEU A 32 -0.49 -0.37 4.92
CA LEU A 32 -0.55 -0.93 6.27
C LEU A 32 0.62 -0.39 7.09
N PRO A 33 0.43 0.02 8.35
CA PRO A 33 1.54 0.31 9.25
C PRO A 33 2.54 -0.85 9.31
N ILE A 34 3.84 -0.56 9.28
CA ILE A 34 4.89 -1.61 9.29
C ILE A 34 4.81 -2.48 10.54
N GLU A 35 4.48 -1.87 11.69
CA GLU A 35 4.26 -2.58 12.95
C GLU A 35 3.16 -3.64 12.89
N TYR A 36 2.28 -3.60 11.88
CA TYR A 36 1.16 -4.55 11.75
C TYR A 36 1.46 -5.73 10.83
N LEU A 37 2.57 -5.72 10.06
CA LEU A 37 2.83 -6.70 9.00
C LEU A 37 2.91 -8.15 9.48
N ASP A 38 3.39 -8.38 10.70
CA ASP A 38 3.54 -9.71 11.29
C ASP A 38 2.46 -9.98 12.36
N THR A 39 1.35 -9.26 12.29
CA THR A 39 0.23 -9.39 13.22
C THR A 39 -1.05 -9.77 12.48
N THR A 40 -2.07 -10.20 13.22
CA THR A 40 -3.40 -10.46 12.64
C THR A 40 -4.04 -9.20 12.02
N ALA A 41 -3.58 -8.00 12.38
CA ALA A 41 -4.04 -6.76 11.76
C ALA A 41 -3.72 -6.71 10.25
N ALA A 42 -2.66 -7.39 9.78
CA ALA A 42 -2.35 -7.49 8.36
C ALA A 42 -3.43 -8.22 7.53
N LEU A 43 -4.38 -8.90 8.16
CA LEU A 43 -5.48 -9.58 7.47
C LEU A 43 -6.62 -8.62 7.04
N SER A 44 -6.81 -7.49 7.74
CA SER A 44 -7.97 -6.61 7.53
C SER A 44 -7.67 -5.11 7.54
N GLU A 45 -6.61 -4.65 8.20
CA GLU A 45 -6.38 -3.23 8.48
C GLU A 45 -5.70 -2.46 7.33
N TRP A 46 -5.79 -2.98 6.10
CA TRP A 46 -5.27 -2.31 4.91
C TRP A 46 -6.16 -1.14 4.53
N GLU A 47 -5.60 0.07 4.58
CA GLU A 47 -6.30 1.30 4.19
C GLU A 47 -6.12 1.56 2.69
N VAL A 48 -7.22 1.70 1.95
CA VAL A 48 -7.20 2.16 0.55
C VAL A 48 -6.88 3.65 0.52
N VAL A 49 -5.73 4.02 -0.05
CA VAL A 49 -5.30 5.42 -0.16
C VAL A 49 -5.54 6.00 -1.55
N LEU A 50 -5.71 5.15 -2.56
CA LEU A 50 -6.03 5.58 -3.93
C LEU A 50 -6.70 4.43 -4.68
N SER A 51 -7.82 4.70 -5.36
CA SER A 51 -8.50 3.75 -6.23
C SER A 51 -8.49 4.25 -7.68
N PHE A 52 -8.21 3.34 -8.61
CA PHE A 52 -8.27 3.56 -10.05
C PHE A 52 -9.41 2.75 -10.70
N VAL A 53 -10.19 2.03 -9.89
CA VAL A 53 -11.38 1.31 -10.34
C VAL A 53 -12.46 2.35 -10.62
N LYS A 54 -13.08 2.26 -11.81
CA LYS A 54 -14.18 3.15 -12.24
C LYS A 54 -15.51 2.73 -11.65
#